data_AF-A0AAU0ZVI1-F1
#
_entry.id   AF-A0AAU0ZVI1-F1
#
_cell.length_a   1.000
_cell.length_b   1.000
_cell.length_c   1.000
_cell.angle_alpha   90.00
_cell.angle_beta   90.00
_cell.angle_gamma   90.00
#
_symmetry.space_group_name_H-M   'P 1'
#
loop_
_entity.id
_entity.type
_entity.pdbx_description
1 polymer ?
#
loop_
_entity_poly.entity_id
_entity_poly.type
_entity_poly.pdbx_seq_one_letter_code
_entity_poly.pdbx_strand_id
1 'polypeptide(L)'
;MPHYALGEHNRILAVLFGYPYHAPSGGSARTNKIRWVPRDDAPGDARLTIEATLANPAQRVARAVDLGSSIVDLPQAGCWRLSLSWPGHTDRVYLDYQPRQEEVPDGT
;
A
#
# COMPACT_ATOMS: atom_id res chain seq x y z
N MET A 1 -11.30 -1.16 11.23
CA MET A 1 -9.92 -0.60 11.27
C MET A 1 -9.94 0.79 10.67
N PRO A 2 -9.05 1.71 11.08
CA PRO A 2 -9.01 3.06 10.50
C PRO A 2 -8.68 3.01 9.00
N HIS A 3 -9.27 3.92 8.21
CA HIS A 3 -8.95 4.11 6.79
C HIS A 3 -7.60 4.82 6.56
N TYR A 4 -6.67 4.65 7.50
CA TYR A 4 -5.32 5.19 7.44
C TYR A 4 -4.35 4.29 8.22
N ALA A 5 -3.07 4.34 7.85
CA ALA A 5 -1.96 3.80 8.62
C ALA A 5 -0.95 4.92 8.89
N LEU A 6 -0.51 5.04 10.15
CA LEU A 6 0.54 5.97 10.52
C LEU A 6 1.88 5.24 10.49
N GLY A 7 2.91 5.89 9.96
CA GLY A 7 4.27 5.36 9.98
C GLY A 7 4.76 5.14 11.42
N GLU A 8 5.56 4.09 11.64
CA GLU A 8 6.14 3.75 12.95
C GLU A 8 6.84 4.95 13.62
N HIS A 9 7.46 5.83 12.84
CA HIS A 9 8.18 7.02 13.34
C HIS A 9 7.36 8.31 13.23
N ASN A 10 6.07 8.21 12.90
CA ASN A 10 5.16 9.34 12.70
C ASN A 10 5.64 10.35 11.65
N ARG A 11 6.39 9.90 10.62
CA ARG A 11 6.91 10.76 9.55
C ARG A 11 6.03 10.78 8.31
N ILE A 12 5.09 9.86 8.21
CA ILE A 12 4.18 9.75 7.07
C ILE A 12 2.85 9.14 7.48
N LEU A 13 1.76 9.69 6.97
CA LEU A 13 0.41 9.12 7.06
C LEU A 13 0.04 8.52 5.69
N ALA A 14 -0.40 7.27 5.69
CA ALA A 14 -0.96 6.60 4.52
C ALA A 14 -2.49 6.60 4.64
N VAL A 15 -3.19 7.39 3.84
CA VAL A 15 -4.66 7.37 3.79
C VAL A 15 -5.10 6.32 2.77
N LEU A 16 -5.92 5.36 3.21
CA LEU A 16 -6.19 4.11 2.50
C LEU A 16 -7.53 4.19 1.72
N PHE A 17 -7.45 4.65 0.47
CA PHE A 17 -8.61 4.70 -0.43
C PHE A 17 -8.88 3.33 -1.07
N GLY A 18 -10.13 2.87 -1.05
CA GLY A 18 -10.49 1.57 -1.62
C GLY A 18 -10.26 0.39 -0.67
N TYR A 19 -9.99 0.63 0.62
CA TYR A 19 -9.87 -0.40 1.65
C TYR A 19 -11.18 -1.20 1.83
N PRO A 20 -11.14 -2.52 2.08
CA PRO A 20 -9.96 -3.38 2.20
C PRO A 20 -9.19 -3.53 0.88
N TYR A 21 -7.87 -3.69 0.95
CA TYR A 21 -7.05 -3.98 -0.23
C TYR A 21 -7.13 -5.44 -0.59
N HIS A 22 -6.99 -5.74 -1.88
CA HIS A 22 -7.11 -7.09 -2.40
C HIS A 22 -5.92 -7.48 -3.27
N ALA A 23 -5.55 -8.76 -3.18
CA ALA A 23 -4.56 -9.39 -4.04
C ALA A 23 -5.12 -10.74 -4.57
N PRO A 24 -5.08 -11.00 -5.89
CA PRO A 24 -4.65 -10.07 -6.95
C PRO A 24 -5.64 -8.90 -7.14
N SER A 25 -5.12 -7.75 -7.58
CA SER A 25 -5.85 -6.47 -7.68
C SER A 25 -7.09 -6.52 -8.59
N GLY A 26 -8.25 -6.17 -8.04
CA GLY A 26 -9.63 -6.29 -8.55
C GLY A 26 -9.92 -6.00 -10.03
N GLY A 27 -9.20 -5.07 -10.64
CA GLY A 27 -9.74 -4.30 -11.77
C GLY A 27 -10.60 -3.12 -11.28
N SER A 28 -11.34 -2.50 -12.21
CA SER A 28 -11.84 -1.10 -12.15
C SER A 28 -12.76 -0.71 -10.99
N ALA A 29 -13.34 -1.66 -10.25
CA ALA A 29 -14.31 -1.34 -9.20
C ALA A 29 -13.66 -0.74 -7.94
N ARG A 30 -12.50 -1.25 -7.51
CA ARG A 30 -11.75 -0.76 -6.32
C ARG A 30 -10.25 -0.97 -6.51
N THR A 31 -9.51 0.14 -6.50
CA THR A 31 -8.04 0.12 -6.61
C THR A 31 -7.41 0.11 -5.22
N ASN A 32 -6.22 -0.47 -5.09
CA ASN A 32 -5.41 -0.43 -3.87
C ASN A 32 -4.72 0.94 -3.73
N LYS A 33 -5.51 2.01 -3.67
CA LYS A 33 -5.04 3.39 -3.78
C LYS A 33 -4.66 3.96 -2.41
N ILE A 34 -3.46 4.51 -2.30
CA ILE A 34 -2.95 5.15 -1.09
C ILE A 34 -2.64 6.61 -1.39
N ARG A 35 -3.04 7.52 -0.50
CA ARG A 35 -2.49 8.88 -0.42
C ARG A 35 -1.45 8.92 0.68
N TRP A 36 -0.19 9.09 0.28
CA TRP A 36 0.94 9.31 1.16
C TRP A 36 1.02 10.79 1.52
N VAL A 37 1.00 11.10 2.81
CA VAL A 37 1.10 12.45 3.37
C VAL A 37 2.30 12.49 4.30
N PRO A 38 3.49 12.90 3.81
CA PRO A 38 4.65 13.13 4.65
C PRO A 38 4.34 14.19 5.71
N ARG A 39 5.00 14.10 6.86
CA ARG A 39 4.91 15.10 7.93
C ARG A 39 5.58 16.42 7.53
N ASP A 40 6.74 16.30 6.92
CA ASP A 40 7.54 17.44 6.47
C ASP A 40 7.33 17.65 4.96
N ASP A 41 7.56 18.87 4.48
CA ASP A 41 7.43 19.17 3.06
C ASP A 41 8.38 18.32 2.22
N ALA A 42 7.85 17.77 1.13
CA ALA A 42 8.61 17.04 0.14
C ALA A 42 8.43 17.71 -1.23
N PRO A 43 9.42 17.62 -2.14
CA PRO A 43 9.26 18.07 -3.52
C PRO A 43 8.00 17.50 -4.16
N GLY A 44 7.30 18.29 -4.97
CA GLY A 44 6.02 17.89 -5.57
C GLY A 44 6.12 16.69 -6.52
N ASP A 45 7.32 16.40 -7.02
CA ASP A 45 7.68 15.28 -7.88
C ASP A 45 8.49 14.20 -7.14
N ALA A 46 8.55 14.26 -5.80
CA ALA A 46 9.29 13.30 -5.00
C ALA A 46 8.77 11.87 -5.25
N ARG A 47 9.71 10.92 -5.32
CA ARG A 47 9.40 9.50 -5.46
C ARG A 47 9.42 8.83 -4.09
N LEU A 48 8.53 7.86 -3.93
CA LEU A 48 8.48 6.95 -2.79
C LEU A 48 8.93 5.57 -3.24
N THR A 49 10.04 5.09 -2.68
CA THR A 49 10.46 3.69 -2.80
C THR A 49 9.84 2.88 -1.68
N ILE A 50 9.28 1.72 -2.04
CA ILE A 50 8.63 0.80 -1.12
C ILE A 50 9.30 -0.56 -1.26
N GLU A 51 9.84 -1.06 -0.15
CA GLU A 51 10.25 -2.46 -0.01
C GLU A 51 9.20 -3.19 0.83
N ALA A 52 8.32 -3.92 0.14
CA ALA A 52 7.26 -4.70 0.78
C ALA A 52 7.78 -6.10 1.12
N THR A 53 7.54 -6.54 2.35
CA THR A 53 7.88 -7.88 2.83
C THR A 53 6.66 -8.57 3.46
N LEU A 54 6.36 -9.77 2.99
CA LEU A 54 5.39 -10.71 3.56
C LEU A 54 6.17 -11.82 4.27
N ALA A 55 5.76 -12.17 5.49
CA ALA A 55 6.49 -13.14 6.31
C ALA A 55 6.11 -14.60 5.99
N ASN A 56 4.85 -14.87 5.65
CA ASN A 56 4.35 -16.21 5.40
C ASN A 56 3.29 -16.24 4.28
N PRO A 57 3.61 -16.77 3.08
CA PRO A 57 4.94 -17.20 2.66
C PRO A 57 5.94 -16.03 2.62
N ALA A 58 7.23 -16.34 2.77
CA ALA A 58 8.26 -15.30 2.70
C ALA A 58 8.33 -14.73 1.28
N GLN A 59 7.99 -13.44 1.13
CA GLN A 59 8.05 -12.75 -0.16
C GLN A 59 8.52 -11.32 0.00
N ARG A 60 9.32 -10.83 -0.96
CA ARG A 60 9.79 -9.44 -1.02
C ARG A 60 9.49 -8.85 -2.39
N VAL A 61 9.02 -7.60 -2.41
CA VAL A 61 8.63 -6.89 -3.62
C VAL A 61 9.07 -5.43 -3.51
N ALA A 62 9.72 -4.91 -4.54
CA ALA A 62 10.03 -3.49 -4.64
C ALA A 62 8.99 -2.77 -5.49
N ARG A 63 8.64 -1.54 -5.10
CA ARG A 63 7.84 -0.59 -5.88
C ARG A 63 8.49 0.79 -5.82
N ALA A 64 8.34 1.54 -6.90
CA ALA A 64 8.64 2.97 -6.92
C ALA A 64 7.41 3.69 -7.44
N VAL A 65 6.82 4.55 -6.62
CA VAL A 65 5.61 5.32 -6.92
C VAL A 65 5.87 6.80 -6.67
N ASP A 66 4.94 7.65 -7.10
CA ASP A 66 4.99 9.05 -6.73
C ASP A 66 4.60 9.21 -5.25
N LEU A 67 5.29 10.12 -4.57
CA LEU A 67 4.89 10.59 -3.26
C LEU A 67 3.59 11.40 -3.45
N GLY A 68 2.58 11.14 -2.61
CA GLY A 68 1.22 11.60 -2.84
C GLY A 68 0.29 10.44 -3.17
N SER A 69 -0.53 10.55 -4.23
CA SER A 69 -1.53 9.53 -4.57
C SER A 69 -0.94 8.46 -5.47
N SER A 70 -1.03 7.19 -5.08
CA SER A 70 -0.52 6.07 -5.88
C SER A 70 -1.40 4.81 -5.74
N ILE A 71 -1.31 3.91 -6.71
CA ILE A 71 -1.85 2.55 -6.58
C ILE A 71 -0.69 1.64 -6.18
N VAL A 72 -0.88 0.85 -5.12
CA VAL A 72 0.13 -0.10 -4.65
C VAL A 72 -0.47 -1.49 -4.70
N ASP A 73 -0.19 -2.21 -5.79
CA ASP A 73 -0.60 -3.61 -5.92
C ASP A 73 0.52 -4.55 -5.49
N LEU A 74 0.17 -5.42 -4.55
CA LEU A 74 1.01 -6.49 -4.04
C LEU A 74 0.49 -7.85 -4.55
N PRO A 75 1.39 -8.80 -4.81
CA PRO A 75 1.05 -10.02 -5.56
C PRO A 75 0.26 -11.04 -4.75
N GLN A 76 0.26 -10.93 -3.42
CA GLN A 76 -0.37 -11.91 -2.53
C GLN A 76 -1.10 -11.25 -1.37
N ALA A 77 -2.14 -11.93 -0.91
CA ALA A 77 -2.84 -11.57 0.30
C ALA A 77 -1.95 -11.81 1.54
N GLY A 78 -2.21 -11.05 2.60
CA GLY A 78 -1.54 -11.12 3.88
C GLY A 78 -1.15 -9.75 4.43
N CYS A 79 -0.61 -9.77 5.65
CA CYS A 79 -0.09 -8.59 6.32
C CYS A 79 1.32 -8.27 5.79
N TRP A 80 1.41 -7.23 4.97
CA TRP A 80 2.67 -6.74 4.42
C TRP A 80 3.27 -5.66 5.30
N ARG A 81 4.57 -5.78 5.60
CA ARG A 81 5.39 -4.66 6.10
C ARG A 81 5.96 -3.92 4.90
N LEU A 82 5.70 -2.62 4.81
CA LEU A 82 6.25 -1.74 3.79
C LEU A 82 7.32 -0.87 4.44
N SER A 83 8.57 -1.04 4.01
CA SER A 83 9.64 -0.09 4.33
C SER A 83 9.66 1.01 3.28
N LEU A 84 9.51 2.24 3.73
CA LEU A 84 9.30 3.43 2.91
C LEU A 84 10.57 4.28 2.91
N SER A 85 10.93 4.81 1.74
CA SER A 85 12.05 5.75 1.58
C SER A 85 11.68 6.84 0.57
N TRP A 86 11.91 8.09 0.94
CA TRP A 86 11.75 9.29 0.10
C TRP A 86 12.84 10.31 0.47
N PRO A 87 13.01 11.44 -0.25
CA PRO A 87 14.15 12.32 -0.04
C PRO A 87 14.36 12.72 1.42
N GLY A 88 15.48 12.28 2.03
CA GLY A 88 15.84 12.61 3.41
C GLY A 88 15.14 11.80 4.51
N HIS A 89 14.23 10.88 4.18
CA HIS A 89 13.39 10.23 5.18
C HIS A 89 13.15 8.74 4.90
N THR A 90 12.90 8.02 5.98
CA THR A 90 12.41 6.64 5.95
C THR A 90 11.37 6.44 7.03
N ASP A 91 10.44 5.52 6.79
CA ASP A 91 9.47 5.06 7.78
C ASP A 91 8.95 3.65 7.42
N ARG A 92 8.05 3.09 8.22
CA ARG A 92 7.40 1.80 7.94
C ARG A 92 5.91 1.84 8.24
N VAL A 93 5.13 1.16 7.42
CA VAL A 93 3.70 0.91 7.66
C VAL A 93 3.39 -0.57 7.45
N TYR A 94 2.31 -1.02 8.06
CA TYR A 94 1.79 -2.39 7.90
C TYR A 94 0.42 -2.31 7.26
N LEU A 95 0.21 -3.06 6.19
CA LEU A 95 -1.04 -3.08 5.43
C LEU A 95 -1.50 -4.52 5.22
N ASP A 96 -2.79 -4.76 5.45
CA ASP A 96 -3.42 -6.05 5.17
C ASP A 96 -4.01 -6.04 3.75
N TYR A 97 -3.65 -7.07 2.97
CA TYR A 97 -4.24 -7.35 1.65
C TYR A 97 -5.05 -8.63 1.78
N GLN A 98 -6.32 -8.57 1.44
CA GLN A 98 -7.23 -9.70 1.52
C GLN A 98 -7.21 -10.50 0.23
N PRO A 99 -7.51 -11.81 0.27
CA PRO A 99 -7.84 -12.55 -0.94
C PRO A 99 -8.99 -11.83 -1.65
N ARG A 100 -8.93 -11.76 -2.98
CA ARG A 100 -10.14 -11.41 -3.72
C ARG A 100 -11.10 -12.59 -3.60
N GLN A 101 -12.36 -12.32 -3.25
CA GLN A 101 -13.41 -13.30 -3.50
C GLN A 101 -13.71 -13.26 -5.00
N GLU A 102 -13.56 -14.39 -5.69
CA GLU A 102 -14.13 -14.51 -7.04
C GLU A 102 -15.63 -14.28 -6.94
N GLU A 103 -16.16 -13.31 -7.69
CA GLU A 103 -17.59 -13.23 -7.96
C GLU A 103 -17.96 -14.55 -8.63
N VAL A 104 -18.68 -15.42 -7.92
CA VAL A 104 -19.35 -16.56 -8.54
C VAL A 104 -20.25 -15.94 -9.62
N PRO A 105 -20.07 -16.26 -10.92
CA PRO A 105 -20.99 -15.80 -11.93
C PRO A 105 -22.38 -16.29 -11.53
N ASP A 106 -23.34 -15.37 -11.44
CA ASP A 106 -24.74 -15.74 -11.25
C ASP A 106 -25.07 -16.80 -12.32
N GLY A 107 -25.44 -17.99 -11.86
CA GLY A 107 -25.52 -19.17 -12.70
C GLY A 107 -26.45 -19.00 -13.90
N THR A 108 -26.02 -19.58 -15.03
CA THR A 108 -26.80 -20.09 -16.18
C THR A 108 -28.08 -19.36 -16.61
#